data_AF-A0A7J4R5I8-F1
#
_entry.id   AF-A0A7J4R5I8-F1
#
_cell.length_a   1.000
_cell.length_b   1.000
_cell.length_c   1.000
_cell.angle_alpha   90.00
_cell.angle_beta   90.00
_cell.angle_gamma   90.00
#
_symmetry.space_group_name_H-M   'P 1'
#
loop_
_entity.id
_entity.type
_entity.pdbx_description
1 polymer ?
#
loop_
_entity_poly.entity_id
_entity_poly.type
_entity_poly.pdbx_seq_one_letter_code
_entity_poly.pdbx_strand_id
1 'polypeptide(L)'
;MSMDMSNNDRTMLKSMLTHPNREWAIDDLLESTGWKDQVHVAGSGQSLSELGLVSIHESKIRTVSLDSEGEKAAQNGLLEERIWKWYLDSDEDKRNMENLFDAGFQR
;
A
#
# COMPACT_ATOMS: atom_id res chain seq x y z
N MET A 1 22.67 -32.27 18.55
CA MET A 1 21.30 -31.97 18.11
C MET A 1 21.39 -31.50 16.67
N SER A 2 20.83 -32.24 15.71
CA SER A 2 20.76 -31.77 14.32
C SER A 2 19.66 -30.73 14.25
N MET A 3 20.00 -29.49 13.88
CA MET A 3 19.00 -28.46 13.61
C MET A 3 18.28 -28.89 12.33
N ASP A 4 16.97 -29.15 12.42
CA ASP A 4 16.16 -29.53 11.27
C ASP A 4 15.86 -28.25 10.47
N MET A 5 16.73 -27.98 9.49
CA MET A 5 16.66 -26.80 8.63
C MET A 5 16.53 -27.25 7.18
N SER A 6 15.53 -26.71 6.50
CA SER A 6 15.33 -26.91 5.08
C SER A 6 16.46 -26.28 4.27
N ASN A 7 16.53 -26.61 2.98
CA ASN A 7 17.51 -25.98 2.08
C ASN A 7 17.28 -24.46 1.95
N ASN A 8 16.03 -24.02 2.05
CA ASN A 8 15.69 -22.59 1.97
C ASN A 8 16.18 -21.85 3.21
N ASP A 9 15.99 -22.43 4.41
CA ASP A 9 16.43 -21.83 5.67
C ASP A 9 17.95 -21.65 5.69
N ARG A 10 18.68 -22.66 5.20
CA ARG A 10 20.14 -22.57 5.05
C ARG A 10 20.56 -21.50 4.05
N THR A 11 19.82 -21.34 2.96
CA THR A 11 20.13 -20.36 1.91
C THR A 11 19.88 -18.94 2.41
N MET A 12 18.72 -18.70 3.01
CA MET A 12 18.38 -17.41 3.63
C MET A 12 19.35 -17.05 4.74
N LEU A 13 19.63 -17.97 5.67
CA LEU A 13 20.56 -17.71 6.78
C LEU A 13 21.99 -17.45 6.28
N LYS A 14 22.46 -18.18 5.25
CA LYS A 14 23.76 -17.89 4.61
C LYS A 14 23.81 -16.49 4.02
N SER A 15 22.72 -16.04 3.37
CA SER A 15 22.65 -14.68 2.83
C SER A 15 22.74 -13.65 3.96
N MET A 16 21.95 -13.83 5.03
CA MET A 16 21.95 -12.92 6.18
C MET A 16 23.31 -12.83 6.88
N LEU A 17 24.05 -13.95 6.95
CA LEU A 17 25.39 -14.01 7.54
C LEU A 17 26.47 -13.25 6.75
N THR A 18 26.20 -12.82 5.50
CA THR A 18 27.11 -11.90 4.79
C THR A 18 27.19 -10.54 5.48
N HIS A 19 26.10 -10.12 6.13
CA HIS A 19 25.98 -8.86 6.88
C HIS A 19 25.16 -9.10 8.15
N PRO A 20 25.75 -9.71 9.21
CA PRO A 20 25.00 -10.23 10.36
C PRO A 20 24.38 -9.15 11.25
N ASN A 21 24.88 -7.91 11.17
CA ASN A 21 24.37 -6.77 11.95
C ASN A 21 23.37 -5.91 11.16
N ARG A 22 23.02 -6.31 9.94
CA ARG A 22 22.08 -5.59 9.06
C ARG A 22 20.67 -6.13 9.28
N GLU A 23 19.69 -5.22 9.27
CA GLU A 23 18.28 -5.60 9.08
C GLU A 23 18.02 -5.88 7.60
N TRP A 24 17.37 -7.01 7.32
CA TRP A 24 17.11 -7.48 5.97
C TRP A 24 15.65 -7.28 5.61
N ALA A 25 15.38 -6.46 4.59
CA ALA A 25 14.05 -6.38 4.00
C ALA A 25 13.77 -7.64 3.17
N ILE A 26 12.49 -7.95 2.93
CA ILE A 26 12.09 -9.09 2.09
C ILE A 26 12.70 -8.96 0.69
N ASP A 27 12.67 -7.76 0.11
CA ASP A 27 13.21 -7.50 -1.24
C ASP A 27 14.73 -7.75 -1.32
N ASP A 28 15.49 -7.35 -0.30
CA ASP A 28 16.94 -7.63 -0.19
C ASP A 28 17.22 -9.14 -0.14
N LEU A 29 16.36 -9.88 0.56
CA LEU A 29 16.47 -11.33 0.67
C LEU A 29 16.12 -12.02 -0.64
N LEU A 30 15.09 -11.56 -1.36
CA LEU A 30 14.75 -12.07 -2.69
C LEU A 30 15.91 -11.87 -3.68
N GLU A 31 16.50 -10.67 -3.71
CA GLU A 31 17.64 -10.37 -4.57
C GLU A 31 18.87 -11.22 -4.22
N SER A 32 19.21 -11.30 -2.94
CA SER A 32 20.42 -12.01 -2.48
C SER A 32 20.33 -13.53 -2.58
N THR A 33 19.13 -14.10 -2.45
CA THR A 33 18.88 -15.55 -2.59
C THR A 33 18.56 -15.97 -4.02
N GLY A 34 18.25 -15.01 -4.91
CA GLY A 34 17.79 -15.26 -6.27
C GLY A 34 16.35 -15.83 -6.33
N TRP A 35 15.59 -15.71 -5.24
CA TRP A 35 14.21 -16.15 -5.19
C TRP A 35 13.27 -15.14 -5.87
N LYS A 36 12.21 -15.66 -6.49
CA LYS A 36 11.18 -14.84 -7.17
C LYS A 36 9.87 -14.77 -6.39
N ASP A 37 9.72 -15.62 -5.39
CA ASP A 37 8.49 -15.74 -4.60
C ASP A 37 8.80 -15.45 -3.12
N GLN A 38 8.12 -14.44 -2.59
CA GLN A 38 8.18 -14.03 -1.18
C GLN A 38 7.77 -15.15 -0.22
N VAL A 39 7.02 -16.15 -0.66
CA VAL A 39 6.65 -17.32 0.17
C VAL A 39 7.89 -18.03 0.70
N HIS A 40 8.99 -18.07 -0.06
CA HIS A 40 10.24 -18.68 0.42
C HIS A 40 10.88 -17.87 1.55
N VAL A 41 10.90 -16.54 1.44
CA VAL A 41 11.42 -15.65 2.48
C VAL A 41 10.54 -15.69 3.72
N ALA A 42 9.22 -15.62 3.57
CA ALA A 42 8.28 -15.65 4.69
C ALA A 42 8.32 -17.01 5.42
N GLY A 43 8.34 -18.12 4.67
CA GLY A 43 8.41 -19.46 5.24
C GLY A 43 9.73 -19.71 5.98
N SER A 44 10.86 -19.38 5.36
CA SER A 44 12.18 -19.52 6.00
C SER A 44 12.38 -18.54 7.15
N GLY A 45 11.89 -17.31 7.04
CA GLY A 45 11.91 -16.33 8.12
C GLY A 45 11.17 -16.86 9.36
N GLN A 46 9.97 -17.40 9.17
CA GLN A 46 9.18 -18.01 10.25
C GLN A 46 9.92 -19.20 10.89
N SER A 47 10.40 -20.15 10.08
CA SER A 47 11.11 -21.33 10.59
C SER A 47 12.40 -20.96 11.33
N LEU A 48 13.20 -20.04 10.78
CA LEU A 48 14.42 -19.54 11.43
C LEU A 48 14.12 -18.76 12.71
N SER A 49 12.99 -18.05 12.76
CA SER A 49 12.55 -17.33 13.97
C SER A 49 12.12 -18.30 15.07
N GLU A 50 11.41 -19.38 14.72
CA GLU A 50 11.05 -20.46 15.65
C GLU A 50 12.28 -21.18 16.21
N LEU A 51 13.34 -21.28 15.40
CA LEU A 51 14.65 -21.79 15.82
C LEU A 51 15.47 -20.78 16.64
N GLY A 52 14.99 -19.55 16.82
CA GLY A 52 15.67 -18.48 17.56
C GLY A 52 16.90 -17.90 16.85
N LEU A 53 17.04 -18.12 15.54
CA LEU A 53 18.20 -17.69 14.74
C LEU A 53 18.03 -16.29 14.13
N VAL A 54 16.79 -15.84 13.95
CA VAL A 54 16.45 -14.52 13.41
C VAL A 54 15.32 -13.89 14.23
N SER A 55 15.20 -12.57 14.15
CA SER A 55 14.04 -11.83 14.67
C SER A 55 13.30 -11.18 13.51
N ILE A 56 11.98 -11.19 13.55
CA ILE A 56 11.12 -10.62 12.52
C ILE A 56 10.56 -9.29 13.03
N HIS A 57 10.77 -8.22 12.26
CA HIS A 57 10.19 -6.90 12.53
C HIS A 57 9.15 -6.58 11.45
N GLU A 58 7.91 -6.35 11.86
CA GLU A 58 6.82 -5.96 10.95
C GLU A 58 6.52 -4.46 11.08
N SER A 59 6.57 -3.74 9.96
CA SER A 59 6.11 -2.35 9.87
C SER A 59 4.92 -2.24 8.93
N LYS A 60 3.78 -1.76 9.44
CA LYS A 60 2.59 -1.53 8.63
C LYS A 60 2.47 -0.07 8.23
N ILE A 61 2.55 0.20 6.93
CA ILE A 61 2.33 1.54 6.37
C ILE A 61 0.91 1.58 5.78
N ARG A 62 0.15 2.61 6.13
CA ARG A 62 -1.15 2.91 5.52
C ARG A 62 -1.05 4.24 4.80
N THR A 63 -1.13 4.21 3.48
CA THR A 63 -1.17 5.41 2.65
C THR A 63 -2.62 5.74 2.30
N VAL A 64 -3.00 7.01 2.40
CA VAL A 64 -4.28 7.53 1.93
C VAL A 64 -3.97 8.55 0.86
N SER A 65 -4.46 8.32 -0.36
CA SER A 65 -4.34 9.24 -1.49
C SER A 65 -5.73 9.71 -1.92
N LEU A 66 -5.79 10.92 -2.46
CA LEU A 66 -6.98 11.42 -3.12
C LEU A 66 -7.05 10.78 -4.52
N ASP A 67 -8.25 10.39 -4.93
CA ASP A 67 -8.57 10.15 -6.34
C ASP A 67 -8.82 11.50 -7.04
N SER A 68 -8.91 11.50 -8.36
CA SER A 68 -9.31 12.60 -9.23
C SER A 68 -10.46 13.46 -8.66
N GLU A 69 -11.53 12.85 -8.16
CA GLU A 69 -12.64 13.60 -7.54
C GLU A 69 -12.27 14.20 -6.18
N GLY A 70 -11.42 13.51 -5.40
CA GLY A 70 -10.88 14.05 -4.16
C GLY A 70 -9.95 15.24 -4.39
N GLU A 71 -9.14 15.20 -5.45
CA GLU A 71 -8.31 16.33 -5.87
C GLU A 71 -9.17 17.51 -6.34
N LYS A 72 -10.19 17.26 -7.17
CA LYS A 72 -11.14 18.28 -7.60
C LYS A 72 -11.87 18.91 -6.43
N ALA A 73 -12.28 18.11 -5.45
CA ALA A 73 -12.94 18.59 -4.24
C ALA A 73 -12.00 19.42 -3.35
N ALA A 74 -10.73 19.01 -3.23
CA ALA A 74 -9.72 19.76 -2.48
C ALA A 74 -9.41 21.12 -3.14
N GLN A 75 -9.43 21.20 -4.48
CA GLN A 75 -9.15 22.44 -5.21
C GLN A 75 -10.35 23.38 -5.30
N ASN A 76 -11.54 22.83 -5.56
CA ASN A 76 -12.73 23.61 -5.93
C ASN A 76 -13.82 23.63 -4.84
N GLY A 77 -13.62 22.93 -3.72
CA GLY A 77 -14.66 22.66 -2.73
C GLY A 77 -15.52 21.45 -3.09
N LEU A 78 -16.34 21.00 -2.15
CA LEU A 78 -17.17 19.81 -2.30
C LEU A 78 -18.18 19.97 -3.47
N LEU A 79 -18.41 18.89 -4.21
CA LEU A 79 -19.37 18.88 -5.31
C LEU A 79 -20.76 19.31 -4.82
N GLU A 80 -21.20 18.77 -3.69
CA GLU A 80 -22.50 19.02 -3.08
C GLU A 80 -22.65 20.49 -2.66
N GLU A 81 -21.59 21.09 -2.10
CA GLU A 81 -21.60 22.51 -1.72
C GLU A 81 -21.76 23.38 -2.97
N ARG A 82 -21.04 23.05 -4.05
CA ARG A 82 -21.09 23.80 -5.31
C ARG A 82 -22.46 23.67 -5.99
N ILE A 83 -23.04 22.46 -6.04
CA ILE A 83 -24.40 22.24 -6.56
C ILE A 83 -25.42 23.01 -5.72
N TRP A 84 -25.28 22.99 -4.40
CA TRP A 84 -26.18 23.70 -3.50
C TRP A 84 -26.13 25.22 -3.70
N LYS A 85 -24.94 25.80 -3.82
CA LYS A 85 -24.78 27.23 -4.15
C LYS A 85 -25.45 27.56 -5.48
N TRP A 86 -25.17 26.77 -6.52
CA TRP A 86 -25.81 26.96 -7.82
C TRP A 86 -27.34 26.90 -7.74
N TYR A 87 -27.89 25.95 -6.98
CA TYR A 87 -29.34 25.80 -6.82
C TYR A 87 -29.97 27.03 -6.14
N LEU A 88 -29.33 27.57 -5.09
CA LEU A 88 -29.80 28.75 -4.39
C LEU A 88 -29.73 30.02 -5.25
N ASP A 89 -28.66 30.16 -6.03
CA ASP A 89 -28.41 31.33 -6.88
C ASP A 89 -29.20 31.29 -8.21
N SER A 90 -29.78 30.13 -8.56
CA SER A 90 -30.56 29.95 -9.79
C SER A 90 -32.04 30.28 -9.61
N ASP A 91 -32.62 30.92 -10.63
CA ASP A 91 -34.06 31.13 -10.76
C ASP A 91 -34.82 29.80 -10.76
N GLU A 92 -36.03 29.78 -10.20
CA GLU A 92 -36.79 28.55 -9.96
C GLU A 92 -37.10 27.77 -11.24
N ASP A 93 -37.37 28.47 -12.34
CA ASP A 93 -37.60 27.90 -13.67
C ASP A 93 -36.34 27.28 -14.31
N LYS A 94 -35.15 27.71 -13.85
CA LYS A 94 -33.86 27.22 -14.35
C LYS A 94 -33.29 26.06 -13.55
N ARG A 95 -33.91 25.67 -12.43
CA ARG A 95 -33.47 24.55 -11.57
C ARG A 95 -33.82 23.19 -12.18
N ASN A 96 -33.26 22.90 -13.35
CA ASN A 96 -33.43 21.64 -14.06
C ASN A 96 -32.07 21.02 -14.41
N MET A 97 -32.08 19.75 -14.83
CA MET A 97 -30.86 18.99 -15.11
C MET A 97 -30.08 19.53 -16.31
N GLU A 98 -30.76 20.10 -17.30
CA GLU A 98 -30.12 20.69 -18.48
C GLU A 98 -29.23 21.87 -18.07
N ASN A 99 -29.80 22.84 -17.34
CA ASN A 99 -29.07 23.99 -16.85
C ASN A 99 -28.00 23.64 -15.81
N LEU A 100 -28.19 22.56 -15.03
CA LEU A 100 -27.17 22.06 -14.10
C LEU A 100 -25.93 21.56 -14.86
N PHE A 101 -26.11 20.87 -15.98
CA PHE A 101 -25.00 20.40 -16.80
C PHE A 101 -24.33 21.55 -17.57
N ASP A 102 -25.10 22.53 -18.03
CA ASP A 102 -24.56 23.76 -18.63
C ASP A 102 -23.72 24.57 -17.64
N ALA A 103 -24.05 24.52 -16.34
CA ALA A 103 -23.26 25.12 -15.27
C ALA A 103 -21.96 24.35 -14.93
N GLY A 104 -21.67 23.27 -15.66
CA GLY A 104 -20.40 22.53 -15.56
C GLY A 104 -20.39 21.39 -14.53
N PHE A 105 -21.56 20.95 -14.04
CA PHE A 105 -21.69 19.79 -13.14
C PHE A 105 -21.85 18.47 -13.91
N GLN A 106 -20.98 18.22 -14.89
CA GLN A 106 -20.99 16.97 -15.65
C GLN A 106 -20.38 15.82 -14.84
N ARG A 107 -20.81 14.58 -15.16
CA ARG A 107 -20.25 13.35 -14.60
C ARG A 107 -18.85 13.07 -15.15
#